data_AF-A0A371IPT5-F1
#
_entry.id   AF-A0A371IPT5-F1
#
_cell.length_a   1.000
_cell.length_b   1.000
_cell.length_c   1.000
_cell.angle_alpha   90.00
_cell.angle_beta   90.00
_cell.angle_gamma   90.00
#
_symmetry.space_group_name_H-M   'P 1'
#
loop_
_entity.id
_entity.type
_entity.pdbx_description
1 polymer ?
#
loop_
_entity_poly.entity_id
_entity_poly.type
_entity_poly.pdbx_seq_one_letter_code
_entity_poly.pdbx_strand_id
1 'polypeptide(L)'
;SATINEVSEQIKQTAQNAERAKEISVKSSIATDRGKEQMQEMIVAMDEISNTSNQIGNIIKNIDDIAFQTNILALNAAVEAARAGEAGKGFAVVADEVRNLAAKSAQSAKDTADLIEKALVAIGNGTVIVSETAKSLEEVVYGAQKSAEVIQEIANASNEQAQHIDQVNIGVEQISVVVQTNSATAEESAAASEELSAQAEMLKEFIGKFDLKDEKDKYFNSKMLFNSEEF
;
A
#
# COMPACT_ATOMS: atom_id res chain seq x y z
N SER A 1 11.83 30.82 16.07
CA SER A 1 12.48 29.49 16.12
C SER A 1 11.57 28.33 16.51
N ALA A 2 10.41 28.54 17.16
CA ALA A 2 9.49 27.45 17.53
C ALA A 2 8.97 26.63 16.33
N THR A 3 8.62 27.30 15.23
CA THR A 3 8.12 26.66 14.00
C THR A 3 9.16 25.80 13.28
N ILE A 4 10.44 26.19 13.27
CA ILE A 4 11.51 25.42 12.62
C ILE A 4 11.82 24.14 13.41
N ASN A 5 11.86 24.23 14.74
CA ASN A 5 12.04 23.06 15.60
C ASN A 5 10.87 22.08 15.47
N GLU A 6 9.64 22.58 15.37
CA GLU A 6 8.46 21.75 15.16
C GLU A 6 8.48 21.03 13.81
N VAL A 7 8.91 21.71 12.73
CA VAL A 7 9.11 21.09 11.41
C VAL A 7 10.21 20.01 11.46
N SER A 8 11.34 20.28 12.13
CA SER A 8 12.41 19.29 12.32
C SER A 8 11.91 18.03 13.02
N GLU A 9 11.10 18.19 14.07
CA GLU A 9 10.51 17.07 14.81
C GLU A 9 9.52 16.27 13.94
N GLN A 10 8.66 16.93 13.17
CA GLN A 10 7.72 16.26 12.25
C GLN A 10 8.46 15.46 11.16
N ILE A 11 9.57 15.98 10.65
CA ILE A 11 10.40 15.27 9.68
C ILE A 11 11.02 14.02 10.29
N LYS A 12 11.55 14.10 11.52
CA LYS A 12 12.07 12.93 12.26
C LYS A 12 10.99 11.88 12.51
N GLN A 13 9.79 12.31 12.90
CA GLN A 13 8.65 11.40 13.06
C GLN A 13 8.27 10.74 11.74
N THR A 14 8.33 11.47 10.63
CA THR A 14 8.07 10.92 9.28
C THR A 14 9.09 9.84 8.92
N ALA A 15 10.38 10.09 9.18
CA ALA A 15 11.43 9.09 8.96
C ALA A 15 11.20 7.81 9.79
N GLN A 16 10.86 7.95 11.08
CA GLN A 16 10.55 6.81 11.96
C GLN A 16 9.30 6.05 11.51
N ASN A 17 8.26 6.76 11.10
CA ASN A 17 7.03 6.14 10.61
C ASN A 17 7.26 5.40 9.29
N ALA A 18 8.10 5.94 8.41
CA ALA A 18 8.53 5.25 7.20
C ALA A 18 9.29 3.95 7.56
N GLU A 19 10.24 3.99 8.50
CA GLU A 19 10.96 2.79 8.92
C GLU A 19 10.03 1.70 9.48
N ARG A 20 9.05 2.08 10.32
CA ARG A 20 8.01 1.15 10.80
C ARG A 20 7.15 0.59 9.67
N ALA A 21 6.74 1.42 8.72
CA ALA A 21 5.94 1.00 7.57
C ALA A 21 6.70 0.02 6.67
N LYS A 22 8.02 0.19 6.54
CA LYS A 22 8.90 -0.76 5.84
C LYS A 22 8.93 -2.10 6.55
N GLU A 23 9.11 -2.12 7.88
CA GLU A 23 9.08 -3.37 8.66
C GLU A 23 7.76 -4.12 8.50
N ILE A 24 6.63 -3.41 8.53
CA ILE A 24 5.31 -3.98 8.32
C ILE A 24 5.20 -4.57 6.90
N SER A 25 5.66 -3.84 5.89
CA SER A 25 5.65 -4.31 4.50
C SER A 25 6.47 -5.59 4.31
N VAL A 26 7.64 -5.69 4.95
CA VAL A 26 8.47 -6.90 4.96
C VAL A 26 7.77 -8.07 5.66
N LYS A 27 7.17 -7.83 6.82
CA LYS A 27 6.40 -8.87 7.55
C LYS A 27 5.21 -9.36 6.72
N SER A 28 4.49 -8.46 6.04
CA SER A 28 3.40 -8.82 5.13
C SER A 28 3.89 -9.63 3.93
N SER A 29 5.05 -9.30 3.35
CA SER A 29 5.67 -10.10 2.29
C SER A 29 5.93 -11.54 2.76
N ILE A 30 6.54 -11.71 3.94
CA ILE A 30 6.82 -13.04 4.52
C ILE A 30 5.53 -13.83 4.77
N ALA A 31 4.48 -13.18 5.29
CA ALA A 31 3.19 -13.82 5.49
C ALA A 31 2.54 -14.27 4.17
N THR A 32 2.69 -13.46 3.12
CA THR A 32 2.15 -13.76 1.80
C THR A 32 2.94 -14.87 1.11
N ASP A 33 4.26 -14.93 1.28
CA ASP A 33 5.10 -16.03 0.79
C ASP A 33 4.68 -17.38 1.39
N ARG A 34 4.37 -17.41 2.70
CA ARG A 34 3.78 -18.60 3.34
C ARG A 34 2.41 -18.96 2.75
N GLY A 35 1.58 -17.96 2.47
CA GLY A 35 0.31 -18.18 1.78
C GLY A 35 0.49 -18.81 0.40
N LYS A 36 1.52 -18.40 -0.34
CA LYS A 36 1.88 -19.00 -1.64
C LYS A 36 2.29 -20.47 -1.49
N GLU A 37 3.11 -20.80 -0.50
CA GLU A 37 3.49 -22.19 -0.20
C GLU A 37 2.26 -23.05 0.12
N GLN A 38 1.35 -22.55 0.95
CA GLN A 38 0.08 -23.22 1.26
C GLN A 38 -0.82 -23.43 0.03
N MET A 39 -0.83 -22.48 -0.92
CA MET A 39 -1.55 -22.66 -2.18
C MET A 39 -0.91 -23.75 -3.05
N GLN A 40 0.42 -23.89 -3.04
CA GLN A 40 1.09 -24.99 -3.74
C GLN A 40 0.73 -26.34 -3.13
N GLU A 41 0.72 -26.46 -1.81
CA GLU A 41 0.23 -27.67 -1.12
C GLU A 41 -1.23 -27.98 -1.47
N MET A 42 -2.08 -26.95 -1.58
CA MET A 42 -3.48 -27.11 -1.96
C MET A 42 -3.64 -27.62 -3.40
N ILE A 43 -2.79 -27.18 -4.34
CA ILE A 43 -2.78 -27.71 -5.72
C ILE A 43 -2.46 -29.21 -5.70
N VAL A 44 -1.43 -29.62 -4.96
CA VAL A 44 -1.05 -31.03 -4.82
C VAL A 44 -2.20 -31.85 -4.23
N ALA A 45 -2.87 -31.34 -3.21
CA ALA A 45 -4.03 -32.00 -2.61
C ALA A 45 -5.21 -32.14 -3.59
N MET A 46 -5.48 -31.12 -4.42
CA MET A 46 -6.53 -31.19 -5.44
C MET A 46 -6.20 -32.23 -6.53
N ASP A 47 -4.93 -32.33 -6.94
CA ASP A 47 -4.47 -33.36 -7.86
C ASP A 47 -4.61 -34.77 -7.27
N GLU A 48 -4.30 -34.95 -5.99
CA GLU A 48 -4.49 -36.21 -5.28
C GLU A 48 -5.99 -36.59 -5.23
N ILE A 49 -6.87 -35.66 -4.85
CA ILE A 49 -8.32 -35.88 -4.82
C ILE A 49 -8.84 -36.22 -6.22
N SER A 50 -8.36 -35.55 -7.27
CA SER A 50 -8.70 -35.84 -8.65
C SER A 50 -8.30 -37.27 -9.06
N ASN A 51 -7.08 -37.68 -8.72
CA ASN A 51 -6.58 -39.03 -8.99
C ASN A 51 -7.38 -40.10 -8.25
N THR A 52 -7.66 -39.91 -6.96
CA THR A 52 -8.49 -40.83 -6.16
C THR A 52 -9.92 -40.90 -6.71
N SER A 53 -10.51 -39.76 -7.11
CA SER A 53 -11.85 -39.74 -7.69
C SER A 53 -11.93 -40.52 -9.01
N ASN A 54 -10.90 -40.40 -9.87
CA ASN A 54 -10.79 -41.21 -11.08
C ASN A 54 -10.67 -42.72 -10.77
N GLN A 55 -9.91 -43.10 -9.74
CA GLN A 55 -9.83 -44.49 -9.30
C GLN A 55 -11.18 -45.03 -8.83
N ILE A 56 -11.94 -44.24 -8.05
CA ILE A 56 -13.30 -44.60 -7.64
C ILE A 56 -14.19 -44.77 -8.88
N GLY A 57 -14.09 -43.88 -9.87
CA GLY A 57 -14.82 -44.01 -11.14
C GLY A 57 -14.57 -45.34 -11.85
N ASN A 58 -13.32 -45.80 -11.90
CA ASN A 58 -12.97 -47.12 -12.46
C ASN A 58 -13.56 -48.29 -11.65
N ILE A 59 -13.59 -48.17 -10.31
CA ILE A 59 -14.21 -49.19 -9.45
C ILE A 59 -15.72 -49.26 -9.70
N ILE A 60 -16.39 -48.11 -9.81
CA ILE A 60 -17.83 -48.06 -10.09
C ILE A 60 -18.15 -48.67 -11.46
N LYS A 61 -17.31 -48.41 -12.47
CA LYS A 61 -17.44 -49.07 -13.78
C LYS A 61 -17.35 -50.59 -13.68
N ASN A 62 -16.39 -51.11 -12.92
CA ASN A 62 -16.29 -52.56 -12.70
C ASN A 62 -17.52 -53.12 -11.97
N ILE A 63 -18.12 -52.37 -11.04
CA ILE A 63 -19.35 -52.77 -10.35
C ILE A 63 -20.53 -52.84 -11.34
N ASP A 64 -20.65 -51.87 -12.25
CA ASP A 64 -21.66 -51.89 -13.31
C ASP A 64 -21.49 -53.10 -14.25
N ASP A 65 -20.25 -53.41 -14.64
CA ASP A 65 -19.92 -54.61 -15.42
C ASP A 65 -20.31 -55.90 -14.70
N ILE A 66 -20.05 -56.00 -13.38
CA ILE A 66 -20.45 -57.15 -12.55
C ILE A 66 -21.98 -57.26 -12.46
N ALA A 67 -22.67 -56.13 -12.29
CA ALA A 67 -24.13 -56.09 -12.25
C ALA A 67 -24.72 -56.56 -13.58
N PHE A 68 -24.14 -56.12 -14.71
CA PHE A 68 -24.53 -56.57 -16.04
C PHE A 68 -24.32 -58.08 -16.24
N GLN A 69 -23.14 -58.61 -15.87
CA GLN A 69 -22.86 -60.05 -15.94
C GLN A 69 -23.82 -60.87 -15.06
N THR A 70 -24.11 -60.38 -13.85
CA THR A 70 -25.07 -61.01 -12.93
C THR A 70 -26.48 -61.04 -13.52
N ASN A 71 -26.89 -59.95 -14.18
CA ASN A 71 -28.17 -59.88 -14.88
C ASN A 71 -28.27 -60.91 -16.03
N ILE A 72 -27.20 -61.11 -16.80
CA ILE A 72 -27.13 -62.14 -17.85
C ILE A 72 -27.17 -63.56 -17.26
N LEU A 73 -26.44 -63.80 -16.15
CA LEU A 73 -26.48 -65.09 -15.45
C LEU A 73 -27.88 -65.41 -14.92
N ALA A 74 -28.56 -64.42 -14.33
CA ALA A 74 -29.93 -64.55 -13.85
C ALA A 74 -30.92 -64.84 -14.99
N LEU A 75 -30.75 -64.18 -16.14
CA LEU A 75 -31.55 -64.46 -17.34
C LEU A 75 -31.36 -65.91 -17.82
N ASN A 76 -30.12 -66.39 -17.89
CA ASN A 76 -29.83 -67.77 -18.28
C ASN A 76 -30.45 -68.78 -17.30
N ALA A 77 -30.38 -68.49 -15.99
CA ALA A 77 -31.00 -69.31 -14.95
C ALA A 77 -32.54 -69.34 -15.08
N ALA A 78 -33.17 -68.20 -15.38
CA ALA A 78 -34.61 -68.12 -15.62
C ALA A 78 -35.04 -68.95 -16.84
N VAL A 79 -34.25 -68.93 -17.92
CA VAL A 79 -34.48 -69.75 -19.12
C VAL A 79 -34.38 -71.25 -18.80
N GLU A 80 -33.35 -71.67 -18.06
CA GLU A 80 -33.18 -73.09 -17.70
C GLU A 80 -34.25 -73.56 -16.69
N ALA A 81 -34.69 -72.68 -15.78
CA ALA A 81 -35.80 -72.94 -14.88
C ALA A 81 -37.13 -73.13 -15.64
N ALA A 82 -37.39 -72.31 -16.66
CA ALA A 82 -38.54 -72.48 -17.55
C ALA A 82 -38.47 -73.81 -18.32
N ARG A 83 -37.26 -74.22 -18.74
CA ARG A 83 -37.01 -75.49 -19.43
C ARG A 83 -37.27 -76.72 -18.55
N ALA A 84 -37.02 -76.62 -17.25
CA ALA A 84 -37.28 -77.68 -16.26
C ALA A 84 -38.77 -77.80 -15.86
N GLY A 85 -39.65 -76.91 -16.32
CA GLY A 85 -41.10 -76.97 -16.09
C GLY A 85 -41.47 -76.86 -14.60
N GLU A 86 -42.33 -77.76 -14.11
CA GLU A 86 -42.81 -77.75 -12.72
C GLU A 86 -41.68 -77.88 -11.68
N ALA A 87 -40.60 -78.62 -11.99
CA ALA A 87 -39.46 -78.77 -11.09
C ALA A 87 -38.60 -77.50 -10.97
N GLY A 88 -38.70 -76.58 -11.94
CA GLY A 88 -37.93 -75.34 -12.00
C GLY A 88 -38.59 -74.12 -11.34
N LYS A 89 -39.84 -74.22 -10.89
CA LYS A 89 -40.61 -73.05 -10.36
C LYS A 89 -39.91 -72.32 -9.22
N GLY A 90 -39.29 -73.04 -8.29
CA GLY A 90 -38.53 -72.42 -7.18
C GLY A 90 -37.27 -71.70 -7.66
N PHE A 91 -36.58 -72.27 -8.65
CA PHE A 91 -35.40 -71.64 -9.26
C PHE A 91 -35.74 -70.41 -10.10
N ALA A 92 -36.90 -70.40 -10.76
CA ALA A 92 -37.37 -69.26 -11.53
C ALA A 92 -37.56 -68.00 -10.65
N VAL A 93 -38.16 -68.16 -9.45
CA VAL A 93 -38.35 -67.05 -8.50
C VAL A 93 -37.00 -66.49 -8.03
N VAL A 94 -36.04 -67.35 -7.72
CA VAL A 94 -34.70 -66.91 -7.33
C VAL A 94 -33.99 -66.19 -8.47
N ALA A 95 -34.11 -66.68 -9.70
CA ALA A 95 -33.53 -66.05 -10.87
C ALA A 95 -34.10 -64.65 -11.12
N ASP A 96 -35.42 -64.46 -10.98
CA ASP A 96 -36.06 -63.14 -11.11
C ASP A 96 -35.62 -62.17 -10.00
N GLU A 97 -35.47 -62.64 -8.75
CA GLU A 97 -34.99 -61.80 -7.65
C GLU A 97 -33.52 -61.37 -7.85
N VAL A 98 -32.66 -62.29 -8.29
CA VAL A 98 -31.26 -61.97 -8.63
C VAL A 98 -31.20 -60.99 -9.79
N ARG A 99 -32.07 -61.12 -10.79
CA ARG A 99 -32.16 -60.19 -11.93
C ARG A 99 -32.55 -58.78 -11.47
N ASN A 100 -33.54 -58.69 -10.58
CA ASN A 100 -33.99 -57.42 -10.02
C ASN A 100 -32.89 -56.75 -9.17
N LEU A 101 -32.18 -57.53 -8.35
CA LEU A 101 -31.05 -57.04 -7.56
C LEU A 101 -29.91 -56.53 -8.46
N ALA A 102 -29.59 -57.25 -9.54
CA ALA A 102 -28.60 -56.85 -10.52
C ALA A 102 -28.97 -55.52 -11.21
N ALA A 103 -30.22 -55.36 -11.62
CA ALA A 103 -30.72 -54.10 -12.22
C ALA A 103 -30.62 -52.92 -11.24
N LYS A 104 -30.95 -53.15 -9.96
CA LYS A 104 -30.83 -52.13 -8.90
C LYS A 104 -29.38 -51.75 -8.62
N SER A 105 -28.47 -52.71 -8.65
CA SER A 105 -27.02 -52.48 -8.52
C SER A 105 -26.48 -51.65 -9.67
N ALA A 106 -26.85 -51.96 -10.92
CA ALA A 106 -26.46 -51.19 -12.10
C ALA A 106 -26.97 -49.74 -12.02
N GLN A 107 -28.22 -49.53 -11.60
CA GLN A 107 -28.75 -48.18 -11.41
C GLN A 107 -27.97 -47.40 -10.33
N SER A 108 -27.66 -48.02 -9.20
CA SER A 108 -26.88 -47.40 -8.13
C SER A 108 -25.45 -47.07 -8.57
N ALA A 109 -24.83 -47.95 -9.36
CA ALA A 109 -23.52 -47.72 -9.93
C ALA A 109 -23.54 -46.50 -10.87
N LYS A 110 -24.54 -46.41 -11.75
CA LYS A 110 -24.74 -45.26 -12.62
C LYS A 110 -24.93 -43.95 -11.84
N ASP A 111 -25.81 -43.94 -10.85
CA ASP A 111 -26.05 -42.75 -10.02
C ASP A 111 -24.76 -42.31 -9.30
N THR A 112 -23.94 -43.26 -8.86
CA THR A 112 -22.64 -42.98 -8.23
C THR A 112 -21.62 -42.45 -9.24
N ALA A 113 -21.60 -42.98 -10.46
CA ALA A 113 -20.74 -42.49 -11.54
C ALA A 113 -21.05 -41.02 -11.88
N ASP A 114 -22.33 -40.66 -11.96
CA ASP A 114 -22.77 -39.27 -12.19
C ASP A 114 -22.30 -38.32 -11.06
N LEU A 115 -22.29 -38.79 -9.80
CA LEU A 115 -21.77 -38.01 -8.67
C LEU A 115 -20.25 -37.83 -8.74
N ILE A 116 -19.51 -38.86 -9.15
CA ILE A 116 -18.05 -38.79 -9.33
C ILE A 116 -17.69 -37.82 -10.45
N GLU A 117 -18.41 -37.84 -11.57
CA GLU A 117 -18.19 -36.90 -12.67
C GLU A 117 -18.42 -35.45 -12.22
N LYS A 118 -19.50 -35.19 -11.47
CA LYS A 118 -19.74 -33.87 -10.87
C LYS A 118 -18.63 -33.46 -9.89
N ALA A 119 -18.13 -34.39 -9.08
CA ALA A 119 -17.02 -34.13 -8.17
C ALA A 119 -15.74 -33.76 -8.94
N LEU A 120 -15.41 -34.47 -10.01
CA LEU A 120 -14.26 -34.17 -10.87
C LEU A 120 -14.36 -32.77 -11.51
N VAL A 121 -15.54 -32.38 -11.99
CA VAL A 121 -15.78 -31.02 -12.50
C VAL A 121 -15.58 -29.97 -11.40
N ALA A 122 -16.09 -30.22 -10.19
CA ALA A 122 -15.94 -29.30 -9.07
C ALA A 122 -14.46 -29.16 -8.63
N ILE A 123 -13.71 -30.26 -8.61
CA ILE A 123 -12.27 -30.27 -8.31
C ILE A 123 -11.52 -29.47 -9.39
N GLY A 124 -11.81 -29.70 -10.68
CA GLY A 124 -11.19 -28.96 -11.77
C GLY A 124 -11.40 -27.45 -11.67
N ASN A 125 -12.62 -27.02 -11.36
CA ASN A 125 -12.91 -25.60 -11.08
C ASN A 125 -12.14 -25.09 -9.84
N GLY A 126 -12.05 -25.90 -8.79
CA GLY A 126 -11.25 -25.61 -7.60
C GLY A 126 -9.78 -25.38 -7.93
N THR A 127 -9.18 -26.24 -8.74
CA THR A 127 -7.77 -26.11 -9.17
C THR A 127 -7.53 -24.80 -9.92
N VAL A 128 -8.46 -24.38 -10.78
CA VAL A 128 -8.37 -23.08 -11.48
C VAL A 128 -8.37 -21.92 -10.49
N ILE A 129 -9.33 -21.91 -9.53
CA ILE A 129 -9.44 -20.85 -8.52
C ILE A 129 -8.18 -20.77 -7.65
N VAL A 130 -7.63 -21.91 -7.24
CA VAL A 130 -6.39 -21.96 -6.44
C VAL A 130 -5.20 -21.42 -7.25
N SER A 131 -5.11 -21.76 -8.54
CA SER A 131 -4.06 -21.24 -9.43
C SER A 131 -4.15 -19.72 -9.61
N GLU A 132 -5.35 -19.17 -9.84
CA GLU A 132 -5.58 -17.74 -9.93
C GLU A 132 -5.29 -17.01 -8.61
N THR A 133 -5.63 -17.64 -7.48
CA THR A 133 -5.33 -17.12 -6.14
C THR A 133 -3.82 -17.08 -5.90
N ALA A 134 -3.09 -18.14 -6.27
CA ALA A 134 -1.63 -18.19 -6.16
C ALA A 134 -0.97 -17.07 -6.97
N LYS A 135 -1.45 -16.80 -8.19
CA LYS A 135 -0.97 -15.68 -9.01
C LYS A 135 -1.27 -14.32 -8.38
N SER A 136 -2.47 -14.14 -7.82
CA SER A 136 -2.85 -12.91 -7.13
C SER A 136 -1.95 -12.64 -5.92
N LEU A 137 -1.57 -13.69 -5.18
CA LEU A 137 -0.61 -13.57 -4.07
C LEU A 137 0.79 -13.15 -4.55
N GLU A 138 1.24 -13.60 -5.72
CA GLU A 138 2.52 -13.13 -6.31
C GLU A 138 2.49 -11.62 -6.61
N GLU A 139 1.37 -11.11 -7.14
CA GLU A 139 1.18 -9.68 -7.39
C GLU A 139 1.19 -8.88 -6.08
N VAL A 140 0.60 -9.42 -5.01
CA VAL A 140 0.64 -8.81 -3.67
C VAL A 140 2.06 -8.77 -3.10
N VAL A 141 2.84 -9.86 -3.22
CA VAL A 141 4.25 -9.87 -2.80
C VAL A 141 5.05 -8.81 -3.55
N TYR A 142 4.90 -8.74 -4.87
CA TYR A 142 5.56 -7.74 -5.70
C TYR A 142 5.18 -6.31 -5.26
N GLY A 143 3.89 -6.04 -5.05
CA GLY A 143 3.41 -4.75 -4.57
C GLY A 143 3.93 -4.37 -3.18
N ALA A 144 4.03 -5.35 -2.27
CA ALA A 144 4.59 -5.13 -0.93
C ALA A 144 6.09 -4.80 -0.98
N GLN A 145 6.85 -5.48 -1.85
CA GLN A 145 8.27 -5.20 -2.07
C GLN A 145 8.48 -3.80 -2.64
N LYS A 146 7.70 -3.40 -3.66
CA LYS A 146 7.78 -2.05 -4.23
C LYS A 146 7.38 -0.96 -3.22
N SER A 147 6.37 -1.25 -2.38
CA SER A 147 5.99 -0.34 -1.29
C SER A 147 7.12 -0.17 -0.29
N ALA A 148 7.80 -1.25 0.10
CA ALA A 148 8.95 -1.19 1.01
C ALA A 148 10.12 -0.36 0.43
N GLU A 149 10.36 -0.44 -0.88
CA GLU A 149 11.35 0.38 -1.59
C GLU A 149 11.01 1.88 -1.52
N VAL A 150 9.79 2.26 -1.91
CA VAL A 150 9.32 3.65 -1.87
C VAL A 150 9.35 4.21 -0.44
N ILE A 151 8.95 3.41 0.53
CA ILE A 151 9.00 3.80 1.95
C ILE A 151 10.45 4.02 2.41
N GLN A 152 11.40 3.22 1.93
CA GLN A 152 12.82 3.44 2.22
C GLN A 152 13.33 4.75 1.62
N GLU A 153 12.89 5.10 0.40
CA GLU A 153 13.20 6.39 -0.22
C GLU A 153 12.64 7.56 0.61
N ILE A 154 11.40 7.45 1.11
CA ILE A 154 10.80 8.45 2.01
C ILE A 154 11.62 8.61 3.29
N ALA A 155 12.05 7.51 3.91
CA ALA A 155 12.88 7.55 5.12
C ALA A 155 14.22 8.27 4.86
N ASN A 156 14.86 7.97 3.73
CA ASN A 156 16.12 8.60 3.33
C ASN A 156 15.93 10.11 3.07
N ALA A 157 14.92 10.48 2.27
CA ALA A 157 14.62 11.88 1.96
C ALA A 157 14.24 12.68 3.22
N SER A 158 13.52 12.06 4.16
CA SER A 158 13.18 12.70 5.45
C SER A 158 14.44 12.94 6.30
N ASN A 159 15.37 11.98 6.34
CA ASN A 159 16.64 12.19 7.05
C ASN A 159 17.48 13.31 6.44
N GLU A 160 17.51 13.42 5.11
CA GLU A 160 18.18 14.52 4.40
C GLU A 160 17.50 15.87 4.66
N GLN A 161 16.16 15.92 4.64
CA GLN A 161 15.40 17.11 5.01
C GLN A 161 15.68 17.57 6.45
N ALA A 162 15.84 16.64 7.39
CA ALA A 162 16.19 16.99 8.78
C ALA A 162 17.53 17.70 8.85
N GLN A 163 18.54 17.22 8.10
CA GLN A 163 19.86 17.86 8.00
C GLN A 163 19.78 19.25 7.37
N HIS A 164 18.97 19.42 6.32
CA HIS A 164 18.75 20.72 5.70
C HIS A 164 18.06 21.72 6.64
N ILE A 165 17.10 21.27 7.44
CA ILE A 165 16.44 22.12 8.44
C ILE A 165 17.41 22.56 9.53
N ASP A 166 18.34 21.70 9.96
CA ASP A 166 19.38 22.10 10.91
C ASP A 166 20.26 23.23 10.34
N GLN A 167 20.60 23.18 9.04
CA GLN A 167 21.33 24.26 8.36
C GLN A 167 20.51 25.55 8.25
N VAL A 168 19.21 25.45 7.94
CA VAL A 168 18.31 26.60 7.92
C VAL A 168 18.23 27.24 9.31
N ASN A 169 18.17 26.43 10.37
CA ASN A 169 18.12 26.93 11.74
C ASN A 169 19.38 27.73 12.10
N ILE A 170 20.57 27.26 11.71
CA ILE A 170 21.83 27.99 11.86
C ILE A 170 21.79 29.33 11.10
N GLY A 171 21.31 29.32 9.84
CA GLY A 171 21.19 30.53 9.04
C GLY A 171 20.23 31.57 9.64
N VAL A 172 19.11 31.12 10.20
CA VAL A 172 18.15 32.00 10.89
C VAL A 172 18.76 32.60 12.16
N GLU A 173 19.53 31.83 12.92
CA GLU A 173 20.24 32.34 14.10
C GLU A 173 21.26 33.43 13.72
N GLN A 174 22.00 33.24 12.62
CA GLN A 174 22.92 34.25 12.11
C GLN A 174 22.20 35.54 11.66
N ILE A 175 21.07 35.41 10.97
CA ILE A 175 20.23 36.56 10.60
C ILE A 175 19.74 37.28 11.85
N SER A 176 19.32 36.55 12.89
CA SER A 176 18.89 37.12 14.17
C SER A 176 19.97 38.01 14.80
N VAL A 177 21.22 37.53 14.82
CA VAL A 177 22.38 38.30 15.33
C VAL A 177 22.62 39.58 14.52
N VAL A 178 22.54 39.50 13.18
CA VAL A 178 22.70 40.68 12.31
C VAL A 178 21.55 41.69 12.52
N VAL A 179 20.30 41.23 12.64
CA VAL A 179 19.15 42.10 12.88
C VAL A 179 19.27 42.81 14.24
N GLN A 180 19.72 42.10 15.28
CA GLN A 180 19.95 42.67 16.60
C GLN A 180 21.09 43.71 16.57
N THR A 181 22.17 43.42 15.83
CA THR A 181 23.28 44.35 15.63
C THR A 181 22.84 45.61 14.87
N ASN A 182 22.12 45.45 13.76
CA ASN A 182 21.58 46.57 12.99
C ASN A 182 20.61 47.43 13.82
N SER A 183 19.80 46.82 14.69
CA SER A 183 18.92 47.56 15.59
C SER A 183 19.72 48.38 16.60
N ALA A 184 20.74 47.80 17.22
CA ALA A 184 21.63 48.52 18.15
C ALA A 184 22.40 49.67 17.45
N THR A 185 22.95 49.42 16.26
CA THR A 185 23.64 50.45 15.47
C THR A 185 22.68 51.57 15.03
N ALA A 186 21.43 51.25 14.69
CA ALA A 186 20.42 52.26 14.37
C ALA A 186 20.08 53.13 15.58
N GLU A 187 20.00 52.53 16.78
CA GLU A 187 19.77 53.23 18.04
C GLU A 187 20.95 54.16 18.40
N GLU A 188 22.19 53.68 18.28
CA GLU A 188 23.40 54.50 18.43
C GLU A 188 23.46 55.65 17.40
N SER A 189 23.08 55.37 16.15
CA SER A 189 23.07 56.38 15.08
C SER A 189 22.02 57.46 15.31
N ALA A 190 20.86 57.08 15.84
CA ALA A 190 19.82 58.03 16.23
C ALA A 190 20.32 58.95 17.36
N ALA A 191 20.93 58.39 18.41
CA ALA A 191 21.51 59.15 19.51
C ALA A 191 22.62 60.10 19.05
N ALA A 192 23.53 59.64 18.17
CA ALA A 192 24.57 60.49 17.59
C ALA A 192 23.98 61.62 16.73
N SER A 193 22.89 61.35 16.01
CA SER A 193 22.18 62.37 15.22
C SER A 193 21.52 63.43 16.10
N GLU A 194 20.94 63.03 17.24
CA GLU A 194 20.40 63.96 18.24
C GLU A 194 21.50 64.83 18.86
N GLU A 195 22.64 64.24 19.21
CA GLU A 195 23.79 64.97 19.76
C GLU A 195 24.37 65.97 18.75
N LEU A 196 24.55 65.56 17.49
CA LEU A 196 25.00 66.44 16.42
C LEU A 196 24.01 67.58 16.16
N SER A 197 22.70 67.31 16.20
CA SER A 197 21.67 68.35 16.08
C SER A 197 21.77 69.36 17.22
N ALA A 198 21.93 68.89 18.46
CA ALA A 198 22.11 69.76 19.63
C ALA A 198 23.39 70.62 19.53
N GLN A 199 24.50 70.05 19.06
CA GLN A 199 25.75 70.79 18.85
C GLN A 199 25.63 71.84 17.74
N ALA A 200 24.96 71.51 16.63
CA ALA A 200 24.71 72.46 15.54
C ALA A 200 23.85 73.65 16.01
N GLU A 201 22.85 73.39 16.87
CA GLU A 201 22.01 74.44 17.46
C GLU A 201 22.80 75.34 18.42
N MET A 202 23.66 74.77 19.26
CA MET A 202 24.61 75.54 20.09
C MET A 202 25.54 76.41 19.24
N LEU A 203 26.09 75.86 18.14
CA LEU A 203 26.98 76.60 17.25
C LEU A 203 26.27 77.79 16.60
N LYS A 204 25.01 77.59 16.16
CA LYS A 204 24.16 78.65 15.63
C LYS A 204 23.90 79.75 16.67
N GLU A 205 23.67 79.37 17.93
CA GLU A 205 23.51 80.32 19.04
C GLU A 205 24.80 81.13 19.28
N PHE A 206 25.97 80.48 19.26
CA PHE A 206 27.26 81.17 19.41
C PHE A 206 27.53 82.16 18.27
N ILE A 207 27.27 81.78 17.02
CA ILE A 207 27.45 82.67 15.87
C ILE A 207 26.48 83.87 15.97
N GLY A 208 25.24 83.65 16.40
CA GLY A 208 24.24 84.71 16.59
C GLY A 208 24.60 85.76 17.66
N LYS A 209 25.56 85.47 18.55
CA LYS A 209 26.08 86.44 19.54
C LYS A 209 27.09 87.42 18.95
N PHE A 210 27.62 87.17 17.76
CA PHE A 210 28.53 88.08 17.09
C PHE A 210 27.74 89.09 16.26
N ASP A 211 27.68 90.32 16.74
CA ASP A 211 27.23 91.47 15.95
C ASP A 211 28.40 91.94 15.09
N LEU A 212 28.40 91.53 13.81
CA LEU A 212 29.39 91.99 12.85
C LEU A 212 29.07 93.43 12.51
N LYS A 213 29.98 94.34 12.87
CA LYS A 213 29.93 95.74 12.41
C LYS A 213 29.66 95.74 10.90
N ASP A 214 28.49 96.24 10.54
CA ASP A 214 28.09 96.39 9.15
C ASP A 214 29.06 97.36 8.48
N GLU A 215 30.07 96.85 7.78
CA GLU A 215 30.91 97.63 6.87
C GLU A 215 30.14 97.92 5.57
N LYS A 216 28.84 98.23 5.68
CA LYS A 216 27.94 98.61 4.59
C LYS A 216 27.47 100.06 4.64
N ASP A 217 28.14 100.92 5.40
CA ASP A 217 27.85 102.36 5.45
C ASP A 217 28.84 103.25 4.67
N LYS A 218 29.61 102.72 3.71
CA LYS A 218 30.48 103.57 2.87
C LYS A 218 30.34 103.51 1.36
N TYR A 219 29.42 102.72 0.80
CA TYR A 219 29.06 102.87 -0.62
C TYR A 219 27.54 102.85 -0.82
N PHE A 220 26.94 103.98 -0.45
CA PHE A 220 25.95 104.70 -1.26
C PHE A 220 25.10 103.86 -2.22
N ASN A 221 23.85 103.63 -1.81
CA ASN A 221 22.64 103.90 -2.59
C ASN A 221 22.65 103.54 -4.10
N SER A 222 22.09 102.38 -4.43
CA SER A 222 21.07 102.32 -5.50
C SER A 222 19.98 101.32 -5.11
N LYS A 223 18.87 101.89 -4.64
CA LYS A 223 17.51 101.35 -4.62
C LYS A 223 17.31 100.30 -5.74
N MET A 224 17.04 99.03 -5.39
CA MET A 224 15.70 98.47 -5.13
C MET A 224 15.00 98.05 -6.44
N LEU A 225 14.70 96.76 -6.59
CA LEU A 225 13.34 96.20 -6.55
C LEU A 225 13.25 94.85 -7.30
N PHE A 226 12.94 93.78 -6.54
CA PHE A 226 12.03 92.63 -6.83
C PHE A 226 12.25 91.81 -8.12
N ASN A 227 12.12 90.49 -8.19
CA ASN A 227 11.57 89.41 -7.35
C ASN A 227 12.09 88.08 -7.98
N SER A 228 12.55 87.08 -7.23
CA SER A 228 11.80 85.92 -6.70
C SER A 228 10.95 85.12 -7.71
N GLU A 229 11.14 83.79 -7.61
CA GLU A 229 10.25 82.64 -7.91
C GLU A 229 10.95 81.66 -8.87
N GLU A 230 11.51 80.55 -8.35
CA GLU A 230 10.82 79.28 -8.05
C GLU A 230 10.14 78.68 -9.28
N PHE A 231 10.78 77.66 -9.88
CA PHE A 231 10.39 76.24 -9.77
C PHE A 231 11.59 75.35 -10.17
#